data_AF-A0A7S2IMI2-F1
#
_entry.id   AF-A0A7S2IMI2-F1
#
_cell.length_a   1.000
_cell.length_b   1.000
_cell.length_c   1.000
_cell.angle_alpha   90.00
_cell.angle_beta   90.00
_cell.angle_gamma   90.00
#
_symmetry.space_group_name_H-M   'P 1'
#
loop_
_entity.id
_entity.type
_entity.pdbx_description
1 polymer ?
#
loop_
_entity_poly.entity_id
_entity_poly.type
_entity_poly.pdbx_seq_one_letter_code
_entity_poly.pdbx_strand_id
1 'polypeptide(L)'
;EYDFQGLYKVTKVATKNLNRVIDRNYYPVAEARRSNMRHRPIGLGVQGLADAFLMMLLPFESDAARKLNEDIFETIYFAACEASCELAARDGPYETYQGSPASQGRLQFDLWGRVPKSGRWDWAGLKARIAQHGLRNSLLVAPMPTASTAQILGNNES
;
A
#
# COMPACT_ATOMS: atom_id res chain seq x y z
N GLU A 1 7.85 -12.35 -17.67
CA GLU A 1 8.39 -11.28 -16.80
C GLU A 1 7.24 -10.70 -15.98
N TYR A 2 7.50 -10.23 -14.76
CA TYR A 2 6.45 -9.68 -13.89
C TYR A 2 6.21 -8.19 -14.21
N ASP A 3 4.96 -7.80 -14.49
CA ASP A 3 4.61 -6.41 -14.84
C ASP A 3 4.41 -5.53 -13.59
N PHE A 4 5.52 -4.98 -13.10
CA PHE A 4 5.51 -4.04 -11.97
C PHE A 4 4.78 -2.72 -12.28
N GLN A 5 4.75 -2.28 -13.54
CA GLN A 5 4.11 -1.03 -13.90
C GLN A 5 2.58 -1.18 -13.91
N GLY A 6 2.08 -2.34 -14.35
CA GLY A 6 0.69 -2.75 -14.19
C GLY A 6 0.27 -2.78 -12.72
N LEU A 7 1.06 -3.45 -11.87
CA LEU A 7 0.81 -3.51 -10.42
C LEU A 7 0.77 -2.11 -9.77
N TYR A 8 1.73 -1.25 -10.11
CA TYR A 8 1.78 0.13 -9.64
C TYR A 8 0.51 0.91 -10.02
N LYS A 9 0.09 0.85 -11.29
CA LYS A 9 -1.12 1.55 -11.76
C LYS A 9 -2.38 1.09 -11.03
N VAL A 10 -2.56 -0.23 -10.89
CA VAL A 10 -3.73 -0.82 -10.20
C VAL A 10 -3.73 -0.46 -8.71
N THR A 11 -2.57 -0.48 -8.06
CA THR A 11 -2.46 -0.14 -6.64
C THR A 11 -2.85 1.31 -6.37
N LYS A 12 -2.50 2.26 -7.25
CA LYS A 12 -2.95 3.66 -7.14
C LYS A 12 -4.47 3.77 -7.26
N VAL A 13 -5.09 3.01 -8.15
CA VAL A 13 -6.56 2.98 -8.28
C VAL A 13 -7.20 2.41 -7.02
N ALA A 14 -6.71 1.27 -6.52
CA ALA A 14 -7.23 0.65 -5.29
C ALA A 14 -7.10 1.58 -4.08
N THR A 15 -5.96 2.27 -3.94
CA THR A 15 -5.74 3.28 -2.88
C THR A 15 -6.80 4.38 -2.93
N LYS A 16 -7.07 4.93 -4.11
CA LYS A 16 -8.09 5.98 -4.32
C LYS A 16 -9.51 5.46 -4.05
N ASN A 17 -9.79 4.21 -4.42
CA ASN A 17 -11.08 3.57 -4.15
C ASN A 17 -11.31 3.41 -2.64
N LEU A 18 -10.33 2.85 -1.90
CA LEU A 18 -10.43 2.68 -0.45
C LEU A 18 -10.57 4.04 0.28
N ASN A 19 -9.85 5.07 -0.17
CA ASN A 19 -10.04 6.41 0.40
C ASN A 19 -11.46 6.97 0.19
N ARG A 20 -12.10 6.69 -0.95
CA ARG A 20 -13.51 7.09 -1.19
C ARG A 20 -14.48 6.29 -0.32
N VAL A 21 -14.18 5.02 -0.03
CA VAL A 21 -15.02 4.19 0.84
C VAL A 21 -15.09 4.79 2.24
N ILE A 22 -13.99 5.34 2.78
CA ILE A 22 -13.99 5.99 4.10
C ILE A 22 -15.10 7.04 4.23
N ASP A 23 -15.31 7.85 3.19
CA ASP A 23 -16.29 8.95 3.22
C ASP A 23 -17.72 8.47 2.93
N ARG A 24 -17.87 7.37 2.17
CA ARG A 24 -19.18 6.81 1.77
C ARG A 24 -19.71 5.73 2.71
N ASN A 25 -18.88 5.21 3.59
CA ASN A 25 -19.24 4.09 4.44
C ASN A 25 -20.32 4.49 5.45
N TYR A 26 -21.27 3.59 5.71
CA TYR A 26 -22.16 3.70 6.85
C TYR A 26 -21.44 3.13 8.08
N TYR A 27 -21.22 3.99 9.08
CA TYR A 27 -20.57 3.58 10.32
C TYR A 27 -21.63 3.18 11.36
N PRO A 28 -21.60 1.94 11.87
CA PRO A 28 -22.61 1.46 12.82
C PRO A 28 -22.52 2.15 14.19
N VAL A 29 -21.36 2.70 14.53
CA VAL A 29 -21.10 3.44 15.78
C VAL A 29 -20.30 4.70 15.52
N ALA A 30 -20.54 5.75 16.32
CA ALA A 30 -19.94 7.07 16.13
C ALA A 30 -18.41 7.07 16.32
N GLU A 31 -17.91 6.20 17.20
CA GLU A 31 -16.49 6.00 17.50
C GLU A 31 -15.73 5.51 16.26
N ALA A 32 -16.32 4.59 15.49
CA ALA A 32 -15.74 4.08 14.25
C ALA A 32 -15.63 5.19 13.20
N ARG A 33 -16.70 6.00 13.04
CA ARG A 33 -16.67 7.16 12.16
C ARG A 33 -15.60 8.16 12.58
N ARG A 34 -15.55 8.49 13.88
CA ARG A 34 -14.54 9.41 14.44
C ARG A 34 -13.13 8.91 14.16
N SER A 35 -12.84 7.64 14.39
CA SER A 35 -11.53 7.04 14.12
C SER A 35 -11.15 7.15 12.64
N ASN A 36 -12.03 6.69 11.74
CA ASN A 36 -11.75 6.67 10.31
C ASN A 36 -11.63 8.08 9.71
N MET A 37 -12.42 9.06 10.17
CA MET A 37 -12.31 10.43 9.65
C MET A 37 -11.02 11.13 10.12
N ARG A 38 -10.53 10.83 11.33
CA ARG A 38 -9.31 11.43 11.90
C ARG A 38 -8.01 10.85 11.34
N HIS A 39 -7.99 9.54 11.12
CA HIS A 39 -6.76 8.81 10.76
C HIS A 39 -6.76 8.28 9.32
N ARG A 40 -7.95 8.02 8.76
CA ARG A 40 -8.15 7.54 7.38
C ARG A 40 -7.31 6.30 7.00
N PRO A 41 -7.18 5.27 7.86
CA PRO A 41 -6.39 4.09 7.51
C PRO A 41 -7.06 3.29 6.41
N ILE A 42 -6.27 2.70 5.53
CA ILE A 42 -6.71 1.72 4.53
C ILE A 42 -5.83 0.46 4.61
N GLY A 43 -6.32 -0.65 4.08
CA GLY A 43 -5.60 -1.93 4.07
C GLY A 43 -5.60 -2.55 2.68
N LEU A 44 -4.52 -2.33 1.93
CA LEU A 44 -4.25 -3.05 0.68
C LEU A 44 -3.63 -4.41 1.00
N GLY A 45 -4.16 -5.46 0.40
CA GLY A 45 -3.60 -6.80 0.47
C GLY A 45 -3.33 -7.39 -0.91
N VAL A 46 -2.97 -8.67 -0.92
CA VAL A 46 -2.71 -9.45 -2.12
C VAL A 46 -3.34 -10.83 -1.97
N GLN A 47 -3.51 -11.52 -3.08
CA GLN A 47 -3.83 -12.95 -3.16
C GLN A 47 -3.06 -13.52 -4.35
N GLY A 48 -2.94 -14.84 -4.43
CA GLY A 48 -2.29 -15.52 -5.55
C GLY A 48 -0.78 -15.29 -5.64
N LEU A 49 -0.09 -15.09 -4.51
CA LEU A 49 1.37 -15.00 -4.49
C LEU A 49 2.02 -16.32 -4.94
N ALA A 50 1.48 -17.45 -4.46
CA ALA A 50 1.92 -18.77 -4.88
C ALA A 50 1.70 -18.98 -6.39
N ASP A 51 0.55 -18.56 -6.93
CA ASP A 51 0.27 -18.66 -8.36
C ASP A 51 1.22 -17.79 -9.18
N ALA A 52 1.53 -16.58 -8.71
CA ALA A 52 2.52 -15.71 -9.36
C ALA A 52 3.90 -16.37 -9.44
N PHE A 53 4.35 -17.04 -8.38
CA PHE A 53 5.61 -17.79 -8.41
C PHE A 53 5.55 -18.99 -9.35
N LEU A 54 4.45 -19.74 -9.37
CA LEU A 54 4.24 -20.85 -10.30
C LEU A 54 4.28 -20.40 -11.75
N MET A 55 3.57 -19.33 -12.11
CA MET A 55 3.56 -18.75 -13.45
C MET A 55 4.95 -18.23 -13.89
N MET A 56 5.76 -17.80 -12.94
CA MET A 56 7.14 -17.34 -13.16
C MET A 56 8.17 -18.48 -13.11
N LEU A 57 7.72 -19.73 -12.91
CA LEU A 57 8.56 -20.93 -12.75
C LEU A 57 9.58 -20.80 -11.60
N LEU A 58 9.18 -20.15 -10.51
CA LEU A 58 10.00 -19.93 -9.33
C LEU A 58 9.55 -20.85 -8.19
N PRO A 59 10.41 -21.75 -7.69
CA PRO A 59 10.13 -22.44 -6.44
C PRO A 59 9.95 -21.43 -5.32
N PHE A 60 8.97 -21.65 -4.44
CA PHE A 60 8.59 -20.70 -3.40
C PHE A 60 9.78 -20.28 -2.51
N GLU A 61 10.65 -21.23 -2.18
CA GLU A 61 11.82 -21.02 -1.31
C GLU A 61 13.07 -20.50 -2.07
N SER A 62 12.97 -20.27 -3.37
CA SER A 62 14.11 -19.81 -4.18
C SER A 62 14.49 -18.36 -3.89
N ASP A 63 15.76 -18.03 -4.07
CA ASP A 63 16.25 -16.65 -3.97
C ASP A 63 15.55 -15.69 -4.95
N ALA A 64 15.17 -16.20 -6.12
CA ALA A 64 14.42 -15.45 -7.11
C ALA A 64 12.99 -15.14 -6.64
N ALA A 65 12.29 -16.09 -6.01
CA ALA A 65 10.97 -15.86 -5.41
C ALA A 65 11.05 -14.85 -4.24
N ARG A 66 12.08 -14.98 -3.40
CA ARG A 66 12.35 -14.00 -2.32
C ARG A 66 12.55 -12.59 -2.85
N LYS A 67 13.34 -12.42 -3.92
CA LYS A 67 13.53 -11.12 -4.57
C LYS A 67 12.24 -10.60 -5.17
N LEU A 68 11.49 -11.44 -5.88
CA LEU A 68 10.21 -11.05 -6.48
C LEU A 68 9.21 -10.62 -5.41
N ASN A 69 9.16 -11.31 -4.27
CA ASN A 69 8.35 -10.92 -3.12
C ASN A 69 8.71 -9.50 -2.62
N GLU A 70 9.99 -9.20 -2.39
CA GLU A 70 10.44 -7.87 -1.98
C GLU A 70 10.03 -6.80 -3.01
N ASP A 71 10.27 -7.05 -4.30
CA ASP A 71 9.95 -6.11 -5.38
C ASP A 71 8.43 -5.86 -5.54
N ILE A 72 7.58 -6.89 -5.35
CA ILE A 72 6.11 -6.78 -5.39
C ILE A 72 5.64 -5.85 -4.27
N PHE A 73 6.05 -6.11 -3.03
CA PHE A 73 5.60 -5.31 -1.88
C PHE A 73 6.21 -3.91 -1.85
N GLU A 74 7.43 -3.74 -2.36
CA GLU A 74 8.02 -2.41 -2.58
C GLU A 74 7.15 -1.60 -3.55
N THR A 75 6.73 -2.22 -4.67
CA THR A 75 5.87 -1.60 -5.68
C THR A 75 4.51 -1.20 -5.12
N ILE A 76 3.85 -2.09 -4.38
CA ILE A 76 2.55 -1.83 -3.76
C ILE A 76 2.67 -0.65 -2.78
N TYR A 77 3.68 -0.68 -1.90
CA TYR A 77 3.84 0.36 -0.89
C TYR A 77 4.18 1.72 -1.53
N PHE A 78 5.06 1.75 -2.54
CA PHE A 78 5.40 2.97 -3.27
C PHE A 78 4.16 3.59 -3.92
N ALA A 79 3.41 2.78 -4.68
CA ALA A 79 2.21 3.21 -5.37
C ALA A 79 1.13 3.74 -4.40
N ALA A 80 0.95 3.07 -3.26
CA ALA A 80 0.00 3.47 -2.24
C ALA A 80 0.39 4.80 -1.57
N CYS A 81 1.66 4.95 -1.18
CA CYS A 81 2.18 6.20 -0.61
C CYS A 81 2.03 7.35 -1.60
N GLU A 82 2.36 7.13 -2.86
CA GLU A 82 2.24 8.18 -3.88
C GLU A 82 0.79 8.58 -4.15
N ALA A 83 -0.12 7.62 -4.33
CA ALA A 83 -1.53 7.93 -4.51
C ALA A 83 -2.11 8.66 -3.28
N SER A 84 -1.67 8.30 -2.07
CA SER A 84 -2.09 8.99 -0.85
C SER A 84 -1.50 10.40 -0.75
N CYS A 85 -0.27 10.62 -1.23
CA CYS A 85 0.34 11.95 -1.35
C CYS A 85 -0.38 12.84 -2.37
N GLU A 86 -0.78 12.28 -3.52
CA GLU A 86 -1.59 12.99 -4.53
C GLU A 86 -2.95 13.43 -3.94
N LEU A 87 -3.59 12.55 -3.17
CA LEU A 87 -4.83 12.88 -2.48
C LEU A 87 -4.62 13.96 -1.41
N ALA A 88 -3.48 13.93 -0.70
CA ALA A 88 -3.15 14.96 0.29
C ALA A 88 -2.90 16.32 -0.36
N ALA A 89 -2.24 16.35 -1.52
CA ALA A 89 -2.03 17.58 -2.28
C ALA A 89 -3.36 18.23 -2.72
N ARG A 90 -4.40 17.42 -2.97
CA ARG A 90 -5.74 17.91 -3.36
C ARG A 90 -6.65 18.24 -2.17
N ASP A 91 -6.73 17.34 -1.19
CA ASP A 91 -7.75 17.36 -0.12
C ASP A 91 -7.17 17.69 1.27
N GLY A 92 -5.86 17.93 1.35
CA GLY A 92 -5.10 18.04 2.59
C GLY A 92 -4.73 16.66 3.19
N PRO A 93 -3.73 16.60 4.08
CA PRO A 93 -3.38 15.37 4.79
C PRO A 93 -4.51 14.93 5.75
N TYR A 94 -4.42 13.70 6.29
CA TYR A 94 -5.33 13.31 7.38
C TYR A 94 -5.09 14.16 8.64
N GLU A 95 -6.13 14.33 9.46
CA GLU A 95 -6.15 15.28 10.60
C GLU A 95 -4.95 15.12 11.55
N THR A 96 -4.54 13.87 11.77
CA THR A 96 -3.49 13.50 12.74
C THR A 96 -2.13 13.24 12.09
N TYR A 97 -1.89 13.77 10.88
CA TYR A 97 -0.64 13.57 10.15
C TYR A 97 0.56 14.22 10.85
N GLN A 98 0.40 15.43 11.37
CA GLN A 98 1.48 16.15 12.04
C GLN A 98 1.91 15.42 13.31
N GLY A 99 3.23 15.20 13.45
CA GLY A 99 3.81 14.41 14.54
C GLY A 99 3.91 12.91 14.25
N SER A 100 3.33 12.41 13.15
CA SER A 100 3.53 11.02 12.72
C SER A 100 4.95 10.78 12.19
N PRO A 101 5.46 9.54 12.17
CA PRO A 101 6.74 9.23 11.54
C PRO A 101 6.84 9.69 10.07
N ALA A 102 5.73 9.57 9.31
CA ALA A 102 5.68 10.01 7.92
C ALA A 102 5.84 11.52 7.77
N SER A 103 5.33 12.32 8.73
CA SER A 103 5.58 13.78 8.76
C SER A 103 7.03 14.15 9.04
N GLN A 104 7.82 13.22 9.57
CA GLN A 104 9.26 13.35 9.81
C GLN A 104 10.10 12.71 8.68
N GLY A 105 9.48 12.35 7.55
CA GLY A 105 10.15 11.72 6.42
C GLY A 105 10.52 10.25 6.63
N ARG A 106 9.97 9.60 7.67
CA ARG A 106 10.20 8.18 7.98
C ARG A 106 9.03 7.34 7.48
N LEU A 107 9.30 6.48 6.51
CA LEU A 107 8.37 5.48 5.98
C LEU A 107 8.65 4.11 6.61
N GLN A 108 7.79 3.12 6.32
CA GLN A 108 7.81 1.83 7.02
C GLN A 108 9.20 1.16 6.98
N PHE A 109 9.88 1.13 5.83
CA PHE A 109 11.20 0.50 5.74
C PHE A 109 12.27 1.21 6.59
N ASP A 110 12.17 2.53 6.79
CA ASP A 110 13.08 3.28 7.68
C ASP A 110 12.90 2.85 9.13
N LEU A 111 11.66 2.57 9.55
CA LEU A 111 11.35 2.08 10.90
C LEU A 111 11.93 0.69 11.17
N TRP A 112 12.23 -0.07 10.11
CA TRP A 112 12.86 -1.38 10.17
C TRP A 112 14.37 -1.33 9.92
N GLY A 113 14.95 -0.14 9.73
CA GLY A 113 16.37 0.01 9.37
C GLY A 113 16.71 -0.65 8.03
N ARG A 114 15.76 -0.68 7.09
CA ARG A 114 15.92 -1.28 5.76
C ARG A 114 15.97 -0.22 4.68
N VAL A 115 16.66 -0.54 3.59
CA VAL A 115 16.70 0.28 2.37
C VAL A 115 16.08 -0.55 1.24
N PRO A 116 15.09 -0.02 0.51
CA PRO A 116 14.54 -0.68 -0.67
C PRO A 116 15.64 -0.97 -1.70
N LYS A 117 15.64 -2.18 -2.28
CA LYS A 117 16.75 -2.69 -3.10
C LYS A 117 16.42 -2.86 -4.57
N SER A 118 15.16 -2.72 -4.98
CA SER A 118 14.77 -2.97 -6.37
C SER A 118 15.41 -1.96 -7.34
N GLY A 119 15.70 -0.74 -6.86
CA GLY A 119 16.13 0.39 -7.71
C GLY A 119 15.05 0.89 -8.68
N ARG A 120 13.82 0.39 -8.56
CA ARG A 120 12.72 0.63 -9.52
C ARG A 120 11.97 1.94 -9.25
N TRP A 121 11.95 2.38 -8.00
CA TRP A 121 11.11 3.48 -7.55
C TRP A 121 11.90 4.60 -6.88
N ASP A 122 11.59 5.84 -7.24
CA ASP A 122 12.23 7.04 -6.69
C ASP A 122 11.67 7.40 -5.31
N TRP A 123 12.14 6.67 -4.29
CA TRP A 123 11.78 6.92 -2.90
C TRP A 123 12.21 8.30 -2.39
N ALA A 124 13.32 8.86 -2.91
CA ALA A 124 13.80 10.17 -2.52
C ALA A 124 12.84 11.27 -3.00
N GLY A 125 12.46 11.24 -4.28
CA GLY A 125 11.47 12.16 -4.84
C GLY A 125 10.10 11.99 -4.21
N LEU A 126 9.68 10.75 -3.90
CA LEU A 126 8.43 10.52 -3.17
C LEU A 126 8.47 11.10 -1.75
N LYS A 127 9.55 10.89 -0.99
CA LYS A 127 9.70 11.49 0.34
C LYS A 127 9.68 13.02 0.29
N ALA A 128 10.29 13.63 -0.73
CA ALA A 128 10.23 15.08 -0.93
C ALA A 128 8.78 15.58 -1.17
N ARG A 129 8.01 14.88 -2.02
CA ARG A 129 6.59 15.19 -2.24
C ARG A 129 5.76 15.02 -0.97
N ILE A 130 6.01 13.95 -0.20
CA ILE A 130 5.34 13.70 1.08
C ILE A 130 5.67 14.81 2.09
N ALA A 131 6.92 15.28 2.16
CA ALA A 131 7.28 16.39 3.03
C ALA A 131 6.54 17.68 2.66
N GLN A 132 6.25 17.90 1.37
CA GLN A 132 5.53 19.09 0.90
C GLN A 132 4.01 18.98 1.11
N HIS A 133 3.40 17.83 0.84
CA HIS A 133 1.94 17.69 0.75
C HIS A 133 1.31 16.83 1.85
N GLY A 134 2.12 16.01 2.52
CA GLY A 134 1.67 15.01 3.47
C GLY A 134 1.07 13.76 2.82
N LEU A 135 0.34 12.98 3.62
CA LEU A 135 -0.39 11.78 3.18
C LEU A 135 -1.85 11.90 3.57
N ARG A 136 -2.75 11.35 2.74
CA ARG A 136 -4.19 11.33 3.01
C ARG A 136 -4.61 10.19 3.94
N ASN A 137 -3.77 9.16 4.07
CA ASN A 137 -4.07 7.95 4.83
C ASN A 137 -2.92 7.65 5.79
N SER A 138 -3.23 7.29 7.04
CA SER A 138 -2.22 6.99 8.06
C SER A 138 -1.52 5.64 7.85
N LEU A 139 -2.27 4.65 7.38
CA LEU A 139 -1.82 3.28 7.07
C LEU A 139 -2.36 2.88 5.71
N LEU A 140 -1.62 2.04 4.98
CA LEU A 140 -1.86 1.79 3.55
C LEU A 140 -1.94 0.31 3.18
N VAL A 141 -1.06 -0.53 3.74
CA VAL A 141 -0.86 -1.93 3.31
C VAL A 141 -1.04 -2.84 4.51
N ALA A 142 -1.92 -3.83 4.39
CA ALA A 142 -2.23 -4.84 5.39
C ALA A 142 -2.75 -6.10 4.67
N PRO A 143 -1.86 -7.02 4.26
CA PRO A 143 -2.26 -8.29 3.66
C PRO A 143 -3.18 -9.06 4.60
N MET A 144 -4.41 -9.32 4.16
CA MET A 144 -5.45 -9.99 4.92
C MET A 144 -5.62 -11.43 4.43
N PRO A 145 -6.19 -12.33 5.26
CA PRO A 145 -6.73 -13.59 4.75
C PRO A 145 -7.76 -13.32 3.66
N THR A 146 -7.54 -13.89 2.47
CA THR A 146 -8.40 -13.69 1.31
C THR A 146 -9.35 -14.86 1.04
N ALA A 147 -9.58 -15.74 2.03
CA ALA A 147 -10.38 -16.97 1.99
C ALA A 147 -11.47 -17.01 0.91
N SER A 148 -12.48 -16.13 1.01
CA SER A 148 -13.60 -16.15 0.04
C SER A 148 -13.27 -15.47 -1.28
N THR A 149 -12.56 -14.34 -1.26
CA THR A 149 -12.24 -13.58 -2.47
C THR A 149 -11.23 -14.26 -3.38
N ALA A 150 -10.31 -15.05 -2.81
CA ALA A 150 -9.35 -15.87 -3.55
C ALA A 150 -10.04 -17.01 -4.28
N GLN A 151 -10.99 -17.68 -3.61
CA GLN A 151 -11.82 -18.71 -4.24
C GLN A 151 -12.62 -18.17 -5.43
N ILE A 152 -13.24 -16.99 -5.29
CA ILE A 152 -14.00 -16.36 -6.38
C ILE A 152 -13.11 -16.10 -7.61
N LEU A 153 -11.88 -15.65 -7.40
CA LEU A 153 -10.94 -15.34 -8.48
C LEU A 153 -10.11 -16.56 -8.94
N GLY A 154 -10.28 -17.72 -8.31
CA GLY A 154 -9.53 -18.93 -8.64
C GLY A 154 -8.04 -18.86 -8.28
N ASN A 155 -7.67 -18.05 -7.30
CA ASN A 155 -6.29 -17.90 -6.83
C ASN A 155 -6.05 -18.67 -5.52
N ASN A 156 -4.79 -18.98 -5.24
CA ASN A 156 -4.37 -19.40 -3.90
C ASN A 156 -4.55 -18.25 -2.88
N GLU A 157 -4.79 -18.61 -1.62
CA GLU A 157 -4.95 -17.64 -0.54
C GLU A 157 -3.65 -16.84 -0.27
N SER A 158 -3.80 -15.70 0.40
CA SER A 158 -2.72 -14.85 0.91
C SER A 158 -1.67 -15.60 1.74
#